data_AF-A0A3A4QCR0-F1
#
_entry.id   AF-A0A3A4QCR0-F1
#
_cell.length_a   1.000
_cell.length_b   1.000
_cell.length_c   1.000
_cell.angle_alpha   90.00
_cell.angle_beta   90.00
_cell.angle_gamma   90.00
#
_symmetry.space_group_name_H-M   'P 1'
#
loop_
_entity.id
_entity.type
_entity.pdbx_description
1 polymer ?
#
loop_
_entity_poly.entity_id
_entity_poly.type
_entity_poly.pdbx_seq_one_letter_code
_entity_poly.pdbx_strand_id
1 'polypeptide(L)'
;MRRIRAAFKPAAGSRRIIAHGHSRNPMSPARWIGWIVVVGAIVAGVLVIRPCRPHEGPTSPPSGALGDAVPSVGRTPTVAEPGDAGGPIPTRIITIAPNSAEILCAVGAGDAIVGVDRFCVFPPELASRPRVGGLFDPDLERITTLRPDLVVLRGRSDDVEHLCRRLGVRVYHDPTERLADIPRCTRELGRITGREEAAAEVEQRFHERIASIRRRVAAVLSSRPRPRVLMTLARDPAELEDVFTAGPGTYVDELIDLAGGRNLYGDTDMAYPTVSMESVLTGRPDVIIELMPEVHLTDALRQQMLEQWRRVGPTPALANGRIYFVGDELNNALIPSPRYPDVIEAIAKLLHPDWDSVDVNEDEAAEPGPSESSVAGG
;
A
#
# COMPACT_ATOMS: atom_id res chain seq x y z
N MET A 1 16.54 -13.15 0.62
CA MET A 1 16.37 -14.23 1.64
C MET A 1 17.24 -14.11 2.89
N ARG A 2 18.57 -13.87 2.84
CA ARG A 2 19.41 -13.72 4.05
C ARG A 2 19.04 -12.53 4.96
N ARG A 3 18.59 -11.40 4.39
CA ARG A 3 18.13 -10.21 5.15
C ARG A 3 16.81 -10.45 5.90
N ILE A 4 15.91 -11.22 5.29
CA ILE A 4 14.59 -11.56 5.85
C ILE A 4 14.74 -12.41 7.14
N ARG A 5 15.68 -13.36 7.20
CA ARG A 5 15.91 -14.16 8.43
C ARG A 5 16.43 -13.35 9.62
N ALA A 6 17.11 -12.23 9.40
CA ALA A 6 17.64 -11.39 10.48
C ALA A 6 16.54 -10.55 11.15
N ALA A 7 15.46 -10.25 10.42
CA ALA A 7 14.27 -9.55 10.93
C ALA A 7 13.46 -10.35 11.97
N PHE A 8 13.70 -11.66 12.06
CA PHE A 8 12.80 -12.61 12.71
C PHE A 8 13.34 -13.23 14.01
N LYS A 9 14.29 -12.57 14.68
CA LYS A 9 14.68 -13.03 16.02
C LYS A 9 13.64 -12.62 17.06
N PRO A 10 13.03 -13.56 17.80
CA PRO A 10 12.26 -13.21 19.00
C PRO A 10 13.21 -12.54 20.01
N ALA A 11 12.73 -11.49 20.67
CA ALA A 11 13.49 -10.78 21.68
C ALA A 11 13.73 -11.70 22.89
N ALA A 12 14.91 -12.31 22.96
CA ALA A 12 15.32 -13.15 24.08
C ALA A 12 15.55 -12.30 25.35
N GLY A 13 15.04 -12.78 26.48
CA GLY A 13 15.20 -12.13 27.78
C GLY A 13 16.58 -12.40 28.39
N SER A 14 17.22 -11.35 28.88
CA SER A 14 18.40 -11.44 29.77
C SER A 14 18.52 -10.17 30.62
N ARG A 15 19.07 -10.36 31.83
CA ARG A 15 18.90 -9.57 33.06
C ARG A 15 19.49 -8.15 33.06
N ARG A 16 18.78 -7.27 33.76
CA ARG A 16 19.08 -5.91 34.29
C ARG A 16 20.57 -5.51 34.38
N ILE A 17 20.88 -4.31 33.88
CA ILE A 17 21.70 -3.30 34.58
C ILE A 17 21.06 -1.92 34.36
N ILE A 18 20.86 -1.17 35.44
CA ILE A 18 20.27 0.17 35.51
C ILE A 18 21.39 1.21 35.38
N ALA A 19 21.18 2.28 34.62
CA ALA A 19 21.81 3.58 34.88
C ALA A 19 20.90 4.72 34.38
N HIS A 20 20.57 5.64 35.28
CA HIS A 20 19.80 6.86 35.00
C HIS A 20 20.71 7.95 34.40
N GLY A 21 20.20 8.68 33.42
CA GLY A 21 20.78 9.94 32.96
C GLY A 21 19.69 10.84 32.40
N HIS A 22 19.29 11.84 33.16
CA HIS A 22 18.43 12.94 32.70
C HIS A 22 19.21 13.80 31.70
N SER A 23 18.60 14.06 30.54
CA SER A 23 18.97 15.19 29.68
C SER A 23 17.71 15.70 28.98
N ARG A 24 17.38 16.96 29.27
CA ARG A 24 16.33 17.72 28.60
C ARG A 24 16.75 17.96 27.15
N ASN A 25 15.89 17.64 26.18
CA ASN A 25 16.04 18.11 24.81
C ASN A 25 14.72 18.64 24.25
N PRO A 26 14.77 19.63 23.34
CA PRO A 26 13.61 20.38 22.85
C PRO A 26 12.83 19.57 21.80
N MET A 27 11.56 19.98 21.64
CA MET A 27 10.50 19.42 20.77
C MET A 27 10.99 18.52 19.59
N SER A 28 10.49 17.28 19.57
CA SER A 28 10.83 16.26 18.57
C SER A 28 10.00 16.37 17.27
N PRO A 29 10.52 15.95 16.10
CA PRO A 29 9.84 15.98 14.80
C PRO A 29 8.72 14.92 14.62
N ALA A 30 8.30 14.22 15.68
CA ALA A 30 7.58 12.95 15.62
C ALA A 30 6.10 13.03 15.18
N ARG A 31 5.56 14.24 14.94
CA ARG A 31 4.16 14.43 14.54
C ARG A 31 3.87 14.10 13.06
N TRP A 32 4.90 13.89 12.24
CA TRP A 32 4.75 13.60 10.79
C TRP A 32 4.52 12.11 10.45
N ILE A 33 4.91 11.19 11.34
CA ILE A 33 4.97 9.74 11.05
C ILE A 33 3.58 9.10 10.88
N GLY A 34 2.55 9.68 11.50
CA GLY A 34 1.15 9.25 11.34
C GLY A 34 0.43 9.75 10.07
N TRP A 35 0.99 10.72 9.35
CA TRP A 35 0.30 11.33 8.19
C TRP A 35 0.41 10.50 6.90
N ILE A 36 1.34 9.54 6.84
CA ILE A 36 1.60 8.71 5.64
C ILE A 36 0.39 7.85 5.27
N VAL A 37 -0.52 7.56 6.20
CA VAL A 37 -1.71 6.72 5.95
C VAL A 37 -3.04 7.48 6.02
N VAL A 38 -3.06 8.75 6.44
CA VAL A 38 -4.30 9.40 6.93
C VAL A 38 -5.12 10.18 5.90
N VAL A 39 -4.66 10.53 4.69
CA VAL A 39 -5.46 11.42 3.81
C VAL A 39 -5.84 10.82 2.45
N GLY A 40 -6.24 9.54 2.46
CA GLY A 40 -7.05 8.95 1.38
C GLY A 40 -8.56 9.02 1.60
N ALA A 41 -9.05 9.42 2.78
CA ALA A 41 -10.45 9.15 3.18
C ALA A 41 -11.16 10.30 3.94
N ILE A 42 -11.13 11.54 3.45
CA ILE A 42 -12.07 12.57 3.93
C ILE A 42 -12.66 13.37 2.76
N VAL A 43 -13.77 12.89 2.19
CA VAL A 43 -14.89 13.75 1.74
C VAL A 43 -16.19 12.97 1.92
N ALA A 44 -16.92 13.18 3.03
CA ALA A 44 -18.36 12.96 3.08
C ALA A 44 -19.00 13.64 4.29
N GLY A 45 -19.94 14.55 4.01
CA GLY A 45 -20.91 15.10 4.96
C GLY A 45 -20.91 16.63 4.97
N VAL A 46 -22.02 17.36 4.93
CA VAL A 46 -23.46 17.09 4.87
C VAL A 46 -24.05 18.41 4.34
N LEU A 47 -24.75 18.43 3.19
CA LEU A 47 -25.45 19.64 2.74
C LEU A 47 -26.90 19.59 3.23
N VAL A 48 -27.25 20.47 4.17
CA VAL A 48 -28.62 20.65 4.67
C VAL A 48 -29.46 21.26 3.56
N ILE A 49 -30.38 20.46 3.00
CA ILE A 49 -31.39 20.90 2.04
C ILE A 49 -32.44 21.72 2.79
N ARG A 50 -32.61 22.98 2.40
CA ARG A 50 -33.78 23.81 2.74
C ARG A 50 -34.66 23.92 1.48
N PRO A 51 -35.98 23.69 1.55
CA PRO A 51 -36.83 23.63 0.37
C PRO A 51 -37.32 25.02 -0.02
N CYS A 52 -37.27 25.36 -1.31
CA CYS A 52 -38.16 26.36 -1.89
C CYS A 52 -38.75 25.81 -3.19
N ARG A 53 -40.08 25.84 -3.26
CA ARG A 53 -40.94 25.35 -4.33
C ARG A 53 -41.08 26.38 -5.47
N PRO A 54 -41.67 26.01 -6.62
CA PRO A 54 -41.25 26.42 -7.95
C PRO A 54 -42.03 27.61 -8.51
N HIS A 55 -41.51 28.23 -9.58
CA HIS A 55 -42.35 28.96 -10.52
C HIS A 55 -41.97 28.63 -11.97
N GLU A 56 -43.01 28.41 -12.76
CA GLU A 56 -43.10 27.93 -14.13
C GLU A 56 -42.57 28.90 -15.20
N GLY A 57 -42.21 28.36 -16.37
CA GLY A 57 -42.68 28.89 -17.66
C GLY A 57 -41.62 29.43 -18.64
N PRO A 58 -41.59 28.97 -19.91
CA PRO A 58 -40.50 29.18 -20.87
C PRO A 58 -40.75 30.32 -21.87
N THR A 59 -39.72 30.78 -22.59
CA THR A 59 -39.80 31.25 -24.01
C THR A 59 -38.41 31.54 -24.59
N SER A 60 -38.19 31.16 -25.85
CA SER A 60 -37.01 31.48 -26.68
C SER A 60 -37.42 32.47 -27.82
N PRO A 61 -36.52 32.83 -28.76
CA PRO A 61 -35.71 34.07 -28.86
C PRO A 61 -36.17 34.96 -30.05
N PRO A 62 -35.44 36.00 -30.58
CA PRO A 62 -34.28 35.77 -31.50
C PRO A 62 -33.23 36.92 -31.69
N SER A 63 -32.16 36.59 -32.44
CA SER A 63 -31.46 37.36 -33.51
C SER A 63 -30.40 38.47 -33.24
N GLY A 64 -29.29 38.37 -34.02
CA GLY A 64 -28.39 39.46 -34.46
C GLY A 64 -26.96 39.39 -33.89
N ALA A 65 -25.92 38.81 -34.51
CA ALA A 65 -25.21 39.05 -35.78
C ALA A 65 -23.93 39.93 -35.63
N LEU A 66 -22.83 39.42 -36.24
CA LEU A 66 -21.54 40.06 -36.60
C LEU A 66 -20.57 40.33 -35.44
N GLY A 67 -19.28 40.00 -35.46
CA GLY A 67 -18.36 39.45 -36.45
C GLY A 67 -16.95 39.72 -35.89
N ASP A 68 -16.05 38.74 -35.95
CA ASP A 68 -14.63 38.90 -36.30
C ASP A 68 -13.85 37.63 -35.98
N ALA A 69 -13.24 37.09 -37.02
CA ALA A 69 -12.40 35.91 -36.99
C ALA A 69 -10.99 36.27 -36.51
N VAL A 70 -10.56 35.62 -35.44
CA VAL A 70 -9.15 35.42 -35.10
C VAL A 70 -8.96 33.91 -35.01
N PRO A 71 -7.95 33.30 -35.68
CA PRO A 71 -7.79 31.86 -35.64
C PRO A 71 -7.41 31.43 -34.22
N SER A 72 -8.35 30.81 -33.52
CA SER A 72 -8.13 30.14 -32.26
C SER A 72 -7.37 28.83 -32.52
N VAL A 73 -6.06 28.82 -32.24
CA VAL A 73 -5.40 27.55 -31.90
C VAL A 73 -5.75 27.25 -30.45
N GLY A 74 -7.02 26.90 -30.23
CA GLY A 74 -7.50 26.34 -28.99
C GLY A 74 -7.02 24.90 -28.89
N ARG A 75 -5.89 24.67 -28.21
CA ARG A 75 -5.78 23.43 -27.44
C ARG A 75 -6.51 23.68 -26.14
N THR A 76 -7.76 23.25 -26.10
CA THR A 76 -8.46 22.99 -24.85
C THR A 76 -7.57 22.10 -23.98
N PRO A 77 -7.32 22.45 -22.71
CA PRO A 77 -6.59 21.58 -21.81
C PRO A 77 -7.50 20.38 -21.49
N THR A 78 -7.15 19.22 -22.01
CA THR A 78 -7.80 17.96 -21.63
C THR A 78 -7.44 17.68 -20.18
N VAL A 79 -8.43 17.78 -19.29
CA VAL A 79 -8.36 17.12 -17.99
C VAL A 79 -8.49 15.63 -18.28
N ALA A 80 -7.39 14.90 -18.18
CA ALA A 80 -7.39 13.45 -18.34
C ALA A 80 -8.09 12.83 -17.11
N GLU A 81 -9.32 12.37 -17.32
CA GLU A 81 -10.03 11.48 -16.40
C GLU A 81 -9.32 10.12 -16.31
N PRO A 82 -9.53 9.33 -15.23
CA PRO A 82 -9.00 7.98 -15.09
C PRO A 82 -9.40 7.12 -16.30
N GLY A 83 -8.45 6.79 -17.18
CA GLY A 83 -8.71 6.03 -18.40
C GLY A 83 -8.01 6.54 -19.66
N ASP A 84 -7.41 7.74 -19.65
CA ASP A 84 -6.67 8.29 -20.80
C ASP A 84 -5.29 7.65 -21.03
N ALA A 85 -5.27 6.37 -21.39
CA ALA A 85 -4.12 5.78 -22.09
C ALA A 85 -4.28 5.84 -23.62
N GLY A 86 -4.94 6.89 -24.12
CA GLY A 86 -4.91 7.24 -25.54
C GLY A 86 -3.79 8.23 -25.90
N GLY A 87 -3.07 8.76 -24.90
CA GLY A 87 -1.92 9.65 -25.12
C GLY A 87 -0.67 8.93 -25.64
N PRO A 88 0.33 9.69 -26.13
CA PRO A 88 1.59 9.12 -26.62
C PRO A 88 2.30 8.30 -25.53
N ILE A 89 3.12 7.32 -25.92
CA ILE A 89 3.94 6.55 -24.98
C ILE A 89 4.88 7.53 -24.27
N PRO A 90 4.84 7.61 -22.92
CA PRO A 90 5.67 8.54 -22.16
C PRO A 90 7.13 8.10 -22.21
N THR A 91 8.02 9.08 -22.29
CA THR A 91 9.47 8.90 -22.32
C THR A 91 10.16 9.53 -21.10
N ARG A 92 9.41 10.32 -20.31
CA ARG A 92 9.91 11.06 -19.13
C ARG A 92 8.88 11.00 -18.02
N ILE A 93 8.94 9.95 -17.22
CA ILE A 93 8.00 9.67 -16.14
C ILE A 93 8.60 10.17 -14.82
N ILE A 94 7.81 10.92 -14.05
CA ILE A 94 8.07 11.11 -12.62
C ILE A 94 7.08 10.25 -11.84
N THR A 95 7.56 9.56 -10.81
CA THR A 95 6.71 8.75 -9.94
C THR A 95 6.80 9.22 -8.50
N ILE A 96 5.64 9.60 -7.95
CA ILE A 96 5.42 9.88 -6.52
C ILE A 96 4.46 8.81 -6.00
N ALA A 97 4.90 7.56 -6.17
CA ALA A 97 4.18 6.34 -5.85
C ALA A 97 5.16 5.16 -5.90
N PRO A 98 5.70 4.69 -4.76
CA PRO A 98 6.71 3.64 -4.75
C PRO A 98 6.25 2.36 -5.42
N ASN A 99 4.97 1.98 -5.25
CA ASN A 99 4.42 0.80 -5.90
C ASN A 99 4.37 0.94 -7.43
N SER A 100 3.97 2.09 -7.96
CA SER A 100 3.96 2.32 -9.41
C SER A 100 5.36 2.36 -10.01
N ALA A 101 6.34 2.90 -9.27
CA ALA A 101 7.74 2.88 -9.68
C ALA A 101 8.25 1.44 -9.89
N GLU A 102 7.89 0.54 -8.98
CA GLU A 102 8.21 -0.88 -9.08
C GLU A 102 7.49 -1.56 -10.24
N ILE A 103 6.20 -1.25 -10.45
CA ILE A 103 5.43 -1.75 -11.59
C ILE A 103 6.10 -1.34 -12.91
N LEU A 104 6.41 -0.05 -13.07
CA LEU A 104 7.07 0.49 -14.26
C LEU A 104 8.41 -0.21 -14.54
N CYS A 105 9.19 -0.51 -13.49
CA CYS A 105 10.42 -1.28 -13.66
C CYS A 105 10.12 -2.73 -14.06
N ALA A 106 9.15 -3.39 -13.41
CA ALA A 106 8.78 -4.77 -13.67
C ALA A 106 8.27 -5.02 -15.10
N VAL A 107 7.57 -4.04 -15.69
CA VAL A 107 7.09 -4.11 -17.08
C VAL A 107 8.12 -3.62 -18.12
N GLY A 108 9.34 -3.27 -17.70
CA GLY A 108 10.40 -2.81 -18.60
C GLY A 108 10.28 -1.35 -19.07
N ALA A 109 9.58 -0.51 -18.32
CA ALA A 109 9.48 0.94 -18.52
C ALA A 109 10.33 1.76 -17.53
N GLY A 110 11.17 1.12 -16.72
CA GLY A 110 11.99 1.79 -15.70
C GLY A 110 12.96 2.84 -16.26
N ASP A 111 13.44 2.70 -17.50
CA ASP A 111 14.33 3.67 -18.14
C ASP A 111 13.68 5.02 -18.42
N ALA A 112 12.36 5.03 -18.61
CA ALA A 112 11.59 6.26 -18.81
C ALA A 112 11.46 7.08 -17.51
N ILE A 113 11.77 6.50 -16.34
CA ILE A 113 11.67 7.20 -15.06
C ILE A 113 12.81 8.22 -14.92
N VAL A 114 12.48 9.51 -14.92
CA VAL A 114 13.45 10.61 -14.82
C VAL A 114 13.50 11.24 -13.42
N GLY A 115 12.55 10.90 -12.55
CA GLY A 115 12.51 11.35 -11.17
C GLY A 115 11.58 10.49 -10.34
N VAL A 116 11.89 10.39 -9.04
CA VAL A 116 11.17 9.53 -8.10
C VAL A 116 10.98 10.25 -6.77
N ASP A 117 9.97 9.88 -5.99
CA ASP A 117 9.87 10.34 -4.62
C ASP A 117 11.00 9.76 -3.73
N ARG A 118 11.07 10.23 -2.48
CA ARG A 118 12.04 9.77 -1.48
C ARG A 118 11.90 8.30 -1.06
N PHE A 119 10.74 7.69 -1.23
CA PHE A 119 10.42 6.34 -0.77
C PHE A 119 10.62 5.27 -1.87
N CYS A 120 10.74 5.69 -3.14
CA CYS A 120 11.06 4.83 -4.28
C CYS A 120 12.52 4.32 -4.22
N VAL A 121 12.78 3.31 -3.39
CA VAL A 121 14.14 2.76 -3.16
C VAL A 121 14.39 1.41 -3.85
N PHE A 122 13.36 0.84 -4.49
CA PHE A 122 13.42 -0.43 -5.20
C PHE A 122 12.82 -0.28 -6.62
N PRO A 123 13.40 -0.94 -7.65
CA PRO A 123 14.62 -1.72 -7.59
C PRO A 123 15.88 -0.83 -7.42
N PRO A 124 17.06 -1.39 -7.09
CA PRO A 124 18.25 -0.61 -6.73
C PRO A 124 18.67 0.43 -7.76
N GLU A 125 18.32 0.24 -9.02
CA GLU A 125 18.61 1.15 -10.13
C GLU A 125 17.93 2.51 -9.95
N LEU A 126 16.78 2.56 -9.24
CA LEU A 126 16.08 3.80 -8.90
C LEU A 126 16.83 4.64 -7.86
N ALA A 127 17.81 4.07 -7.15
CA ALA A 127 18.60 4.81 -6.17
C ALA A 127 19.30 6.04 -6.79
N SER A 128 19.68 5.93 -8.07
CA SER A 128 20.37 6.97 -8.83
C SER A 128 19.47 8.10 -9.34
N ARG A 129 18.13 7.92 -9.32
CA ARG A 129 17.19 8.86 -9.90
C ARG A 129 17.04 10.10 -9.00
N PRO A 130 16.90 11.32 -9.58
CA PRO A 130 16.66 12.54 -8.82
C PRO A 130 15.42 12.43 -7.91
N ARG A 131 15.55 12.90 -6.66
CA ARG A 131 14.46 12.93 -5.67
C ARG A 131 13.62 14.19 -5.80
N VAL A 132 12.31 14.03 -5.98
CA VAL A 132 11.35 15.13 -6.17
C VAL A 132 10.48 15.41 -4.94
N GLY A 133 10.96 15.07 -3.74
CA GLY A 133 10.20 15.18 -2.51
C GLY A 133 9.31 13.95 -2.25
N GLY A 134 8.19 14.16 -1.57
CA GLY A 134 7.13 13.17 -1.38
C GLY A 134 5.77 13.73 -1.79
N LEU A 135 4.69 12.98 -1.54
CA LEU A 135 3.32 13.37 -1.88
C LEU A 135 2.90 14.69 -1.22
N PHE A 136 3.34 14.92 0.03
CA PHE A 136 2.96 16.07 0.85
C PHE A 136 3.99 17.21 0.85
N ASP A 137 5.19 16.95 0.36
CA ASP A 137 6.30 17.90 0.26
C ASP A 137 6.96 17.86 -1.14
N PRO A 138 6.21 18.04 -2.23
CA PRO A 138 6.74 17.91 -3.59
C PRO A 138 7.69 19.06 -3.95
N ASP A 139 8.82 18.74 -4.58
CA ASP A 139 9.77 19.71 -5.14
C ASP A 139 9.33 20.12 -6.55
N LEU A 140 8.43 21.11 -6.63
CA LEU A 140 7.82 21.57 -7.88
C LEU A 140 8.84 22.13 -8.89
N GLU A 141 9.91 22.75 -8.42
CA GLU A 141 10.98 23.28 -9.26
C GLU A 141 11.76 22.15 -9.93
N ARG A 142 12.10 21.10 -9.16
CA ARG A 142 12.77 19.92 -9.70
C ARG A 142 11.85 19.14 -10.64
N ILE A 143 10.57 18.97 -10.30
CA ILE A 143 9.58 18.35 -11.20
C ILE A 143 9.56 19.09 -12.55
N THR A 144 9.50 20.42 -12.53
CA THR A 144 9.51 21.26 -13.73
C THR A 144 10.80 21.09 -14.54
N THR A 145 11.95 21.12 -13.87
CA THR A 145 13.28 21.02 -14.50
C THR A 145 13.49 19.67 -15.22
N LEU A 146 12.92 18.60 -14.65
CA LEU A 146 12.98 17.27 -15.23
C LEU A 146 12.07 17.10 -16.45
N ARG A 147 11.21 18.09 -16.79
CA ARG A 147 10.37 18.10 -17.99
C ARG A 147 9.66 16.75 -18.22
N PRO A 148 8.84 16.27 -17.27
CA PRO A 148 8.09 15.03 -17.45
C PRO A 148 7.04 15.15 -18.55
N ASP A 149 6.69 14.03 -19.18
CA ASP A 149 5.51 13.88 -20.04
C ASP A 149 4.40 13.02 -19.38
N LEU A 150 4.72 12.41 -18.22
CA LEU A 150 3.78 11.75 -17.32
C LEU A 150 4.24 11.93 -15.86
N VAL A 151 3.29 12.22 -14.98
CA VAL A 151 3.46 12.11 -13.52
C VAL A 151 2.53 11.02 -12.99
N VAL A 152 3.08 10.08 -12.22
CA VAL A 152 2.32 9.03 -11.55
C VAL A 152 2.20 9.36 -10.06
N LEU A 153 0.98 9.43 -9.55
CA LEU A 153 0.66 9.78 -8.17
C LEU A 153 -0.17 8.68 -7.51
N ARG A 154 0.18 8.26 -6.29
CA ARG A 154 -0.73 7.51 -5.43
C ARG A 154 -1.27 8.46 -4.37
N GLY A 155 -2.57 8.75 -4.43
CA GLY A 155 -3.21 9.84 -3.67
C GLY A 155 -3.38 11.12 -4.49
N ARG A 156 -3.56 12.25 -3.79
CA ARG A 156 -3.84 13.57 -4.37
C ARG A 156 -2.79 14.59 -3.94
N SER A 157 -2.43 15.48 -4.85
CA SER A 157 -1.54 16.61 -4.55
C SER A 157 -1.94 17.79 -5.43
N ASP A 158 -2.66 18.75 -4.84
CA ASP A 158 -3.18 19.91 -5.57
C ASP A 158 -2.06 20.71 -6.26
N ASP A 159 -0.90 20.81 -5.61
CA ASP A 159 0.29 21.48 -6.13
C ASP A 159 0.85 20.79 -7.37
N VAL A 160 1.04 19.46 -7.32
CA VAL A 160 1.55 18.69 -8.46
C VAL A 160 0.55 18.67 -9.60
N GLU A 161 -0.74 18.51 -9.30
CA GLU A 161 -1.80 18.49 -10.30
C GLU A 161 -1.97 19.86 -10.99
N HIS A 162 -1.91 20.96 -10.23
CA HIS A 162 -1.92 22.31 -10.82
C HIS A 162 -0.70 22.56 -11.69
N LEU A 163 0.48 22.13 -11.26
CA LEU A 163 1.70 22.23 -12.05
C LEU A 163 1.56 21.45 -13.36
N CYS A 164 1.12 20.19 -13.30
CA CYS A 164 0.92 19.35 -14.47
C CYS A 164 -0.08 19.97 -15.45
N ARG A 165 -1.21 20.50 -14.96
CA ARG A 165 -2.21 21.20 -15.78
C ARG A 165 -1.62 22.43 -16.49
N ARG A 166 -0.79 23.23 -15.79
CA ARG A 166 -0.12 24.40 -16.38
C ARG A 166 0.92 24.03 -17.43
N LEU A 167 1.62 22.90 -17.25
CA LEU A 167 2.66 22.43 -18.16
C LEU A 167 2.14 21.53 -19.29
N GLY A 168 0.86 21.14 -19.25
CA GLY A 168 0.28 20.17 -20.19
C GLY A 168 0.82 18.75 -20.01
N VAL A 169 1.25 18.40 -18.79
CA VAL A 169 1.77 17.07 -18.42
C VAL A 169 0.61 16.19 -17.99
N ARG A 170 0.57 14.94 -18.46
CA ARG A 170 -0.44 13.97 -18.05
C ARG A 170 -0.20 13.51 -16.61
N VAL A 171 -1.29 13.25 -15.88
CA VAL A 171 -1.24 12.67 -14.55
C VAL A 171 -1.94 11.32 -14.57
N TYR A 172 -1.28 10.28 -14.10
CA TYR A 172 -1.89 8.99 -13.80
C TYR A 172 -2.03 8.85 -12.29
N HIS A 173 -3.26 8.65 -11.83
CA HIS A 173 -3.52 8.34 -10.43
C HIS A 173 -3.53 6.83 -10.26
N ASP A 174 -2.56 6.33 -9.50
CA ASP A 174 -2.50 4.95 -9.06
C ASP A 174 -3.69 4.67 -8.12
N PRO A 175 -4.59 3.73 -8.47
CA PRO A 175 -5.81 3.48 -7.71
C PRO A 175 -5.63 2.42 -6.60
N THR A 176 -4.40 2.01 -6.28
CA THR A 176 -4.15 0.82 -5.47
C THR A 176 -4.54 1.02 -4.01
N GLU A 177 -5.66 0.40 -3.62
CA GLU A 177 -6.12 0.31 -2.23
C GLU A 177 -6.22 -1.14 -1.75
N ARG A 178 -6.35 -2.08 -2.68
CA ARG A 178 -6.47 -3.53 -2.45
C ARG A 178 -5.43 -4.32 -3.23
N LEU A 179 -5.23 -5.58 -2.88
CA LEU A 179 -4.29 -6.46 -3.59
C LEU A 179 -4.74 -6.77 -5.00
N ALA A 180 -6.06 -6.80 -5.25
CA ALA A 180 -6.61 -6.95 -6.59
C ALA A 180 -6.29 -5.74 -7.50
N ASP A 181 -5.97 -4.58 -6.94
CA ASP A 181 -5.61 -3.39 -7.72
C ASP A 181 -4.17 -3.46 -8.25
N ILE A 182 -3.29 -4.26 -7.64
CA ILE A 182 -1.89 -4.43 -8.09
C ILE A 182 -1.83 -4.92 -9.55
N PRO A 183 -2.46 -6.05 -9.92
CA PRO A 183 -2.47 -6.49 -11.32
C PRO A 183 -3.21 -5.52 -12.23
N ARG A 184 -4.28 -4.86 -11.76
CA ARG A 184 -5.00 -3.84 -12.54
C ARG A 184 -4.09 -2.66 -12.88
N CYS A 185 -3.40 -2.09 -11.90
CA CYS A 185 -2.46 -0.99 -12.09
C CYS A 185 -1.29 -1.41 -12.98
N THR A 186 -0.83 -2.66 -12.85
CA THR A 186 0.18 -3.26 -13.74
C THR A 186 -0.27 -3.25 -15.19
N ARG A 187 -1.50 -3.66 -15.48
CA ARG A 187 -2.10 -3.62 -16.81
C ARG A 187 -2.19 -2.22 -17.38
N GLU A 188 -2.68 -1.28 -16.57
CA GLU A 188 -2.89 0.10 -16.97
C GLU A 188 -1.55 0.78 -17.30
N LEU A 189 -0.54 0.63 -16.44
CA LEU A 189 0.80 1.15 -16.69
C LEU A 189 1.50 0.44 -17.85
N GLY A 190 1.26 -0.86 -18.04
CA GLY A 190 1.66 -1.60 -19.23
C GLY A 190 1.12 -0.95 -20.51
N ARG A 191 -0.19 -0.70 -20.57
CA ARG A 191 -0.82 -0.02 -21.71
C ARG A 191 -0.31 1.40 -21.92
N ILE A 192 -0.16 2.19 -20.85
CA ILE A 192 0.36 3.56 -20.92
C ILE A 192 1.76 3.59 -21.53
N THR A 193 2.58 2.58 -21.25
CA THR A 193 4.00 2.53 -21.64
C THR A 193 4.28 1.68 -22.89
N GLY A 194 3.25 1.08 -23.51
CA GLY A 194 3.41 0.17 -24.66
C GLY A 194 4.13 -1.14 -24.29
N ARG A 195 3.87 -1.64 -23.08
CA ARG A 195 4.47 -2.83 -22.45
C ARG A 195 3.41 -3.86 -22.05
N GLU A 196 2.34 -4.00 -22.84
CA GLU A 196 1.19 -4.83 -22.53
C GLU A 196 1.54 -6.32 -22.33
N GLU A 197 2.40 -6.88 -23.18
CA GLU A 197 2.85 -8.27 -23.05
C GLU A 197 3.62 -8.51 -21.74
N ALA A 198 4.58 -7.63 -21.44
CA ALA A 198 5.34 -7.69 -20.18
C ALA A 198 4.44 -7.50 -18.95
N ALA A 199 3.44 -6.61 -19.03
CA ALA A 199 2.45 -6.44 -17.98
C ALA A 199 1.62 -7.70 -17.75
N ALA A 200 1.15 -8.35 -18.83
CA ALA A 200 0.40 -9.61 -18.75
C ALA A 200 1.23 -10.72 -18.07
N GLU A 201 2.52 -10.82 -18.35
CA GLU A 201 3.40 -11.77 -17.66
C GLU A 201 3.55 -11.46 -16.16
N VAL A 202 3.71 -10.18 -15.80
CA VAL A 202 3.81 -9.76 -14.39
C VAL A 202 2.50 -10.07 -13.65
N GLU A 203 1.36 -9.79 -14.26
CA GLU A 203 0.05 -10.14 -13.71
C GLU A 203 -0.09 -11.65 -13.52
N GLN A 204 0.27 -12.45 -14.52
CA GLN A 204 0.17 -13.91 -14.45
C GLN A 204 1.02 -14.47 -13.30
N ARG A 205 2.28 -14.05 -13.21
CA ARG A 205 3.18 -14.44 -12.10
C ARG A 205 2.62 -14.03 -10.74
N PHE A 206 2.02 -12.85 -10.64
CA PHE A 206 1.39 -12.40 -9.39
C PHE A 206 0.24 -13.33 -8.98
N HIS A 207 -0.67 -13.66 -9.91
CA HIS A 207 -1.80 -14.55 -9.63
C HIS A 207 -1.36 -15.96 -9.25
N GLU A 208 -0.37 -16.53 -9.95
CA GLU A 208 0.19 -17.84 -9.64
C GLU A 208 0.77 -17.89 -8.22
N ARG A 209 1.51 -16.86 -7.83
CA ARG A 209 2.06 -16.75 -6.49
C ARG A 209 0.98 -16.63 -5.42
N ILE A 210 -0.03 -15.79 -5.63
CA ILE A 210 -1.17 -15.67 -4.71
C ILE A 210 -1.92 -17.01 -4.59
N ALA A 211 -2.13 -17.72 -5.70
CA ALA A 211 -2.76 -19.04 -5.68
C ALA A 211 -1.94 -20.08 -4.91
N SER A 212 -0.62 -20.09 -5.10
CA SER A 212 0.30 -20.96 -4.34
C SER A 212 0.25 -20.68 -2.84
N ILE A 213 0.29 -19.40 -2.44
CA ILE A 213 0.18 -18.98 -1.04
C ILE A 213 -1.15 -19.45 -0.44
N ARG A 214 -2.27 -19.25 -1.15
CA ARG A 214 -3.60 -19.69 -0.68
C ARG A 214 -3.66 -21.19 -0.43
N ARG A 215 -3.12 -22.01 -1.35
CA ARG A 215 -3.06 -23.47 -1.17
C ARG A 215 -2.25 -23.84 0.08
N ARG A 216 -1.09 -23.21 0.27
CA ARG A 216 -0.25 -23.46 1.45
C ARG A 216 -0.92 -23.03 2.75
N VAL A 217 -1.55 -21.86 2.79
CA VAL A 217 -2.32 -21.41 3.95
C VAL A 217 -3.48 -22.35 4.26
N ALA A 218 -4.21 -22.83 3.24
CA ALA A 218 -5.29 -23.80 3.44
C ALA A 218 -4.76 -25.11 4.06
N ALA A 219 -3.65 -25.63 3.57
CA ALA A 219 -3.00 -26.82 4.13
C ALA A 219 -2.56 -26.59 5.59
N VAL A 220 -1.94 -25.44 5.88
CA VAL A 220 -1.49 -25.03 7.21
C VAL A 220 -2.66 -24.90 8.21
N LEU A 221 -3.80 -24.38 7.76
CA LEU A 221 -4.98 -24.14 8.60
C LEU A 221 -5.89 -25.36 8.75
N SER A 222 -5.63 -26.45 8.03
CA SER A 222 -6.41 -27.70 8.14
C SER A 222 -6.48 -28.27 9.56
N SER A 223 -5.48 -27.97 10.39
CA SER A 223 -5.30 -28.52 11.74
C SER A 223 -5.43 -27.48 12.87
N ARG A 224 -5.75 -26.21 12.57
CA ARG A 224 -5.75 -25.14 13.58
C ARG A 224 -6.52 -23.88 13.16
N PRO A 225 -7.03 -23.10 14.14
CA PRO A 225 -7.68 -21.83 13.85
C PRO A 225 -6.68 -20.76 13.38
N ARG A 226 -7.20 -19.75 12.67
CA ARG A 226 -6.44 -18.55 12.32
C ARG A 226 -6.09 -17.74 13.56
N PRO A 227 -4.82 -17.34 13.79
CA PRO A 227 -4.46 -16.47 14.90
C PRO A 227 -5.07 -15.08 14.71
N ARG A 228 -5.49 -14.44 15.81
CA ARG A 228 -5.89 -13.03 15.83
C ARG A 228 -4.65 -12.15 15.74
N VAL A 229 -4.57 -11.32 14.70
CA VAL A 229 -3.40 -10.51 14.39
C VAL A 229 -3.72 -9.03 14.58
N LEU A 230 -2.89 -8.34 15.36
CA LEU A 230 -2.78 -6.89 15.33
C LEU A 230 -1.58 -6.52 14.47
N MET A 231 -1.77 -5.77 13.40
CA MET A 231 -0.69 -5.22 12.58
C MET A 231 -0.70 -3.70 12.65
N THR A 232 0.29 -3.10 13.31
CA THR A 232 0.40 -1.64 13.39
C THR A 232 1.18 -1.11 12.20
N LEU A 233 0.70 -0.03 11.57
CA LEU A 233 1.33 0.52 10.36
C LEU A 233 2.40 1.57 10.67
N ALA A 234 2.19 2.33 11.75
CA ALA A 234 3.15 3.30 12.26
C ALA A 234 2.74 3.72 13.69
N ARG A 235 3.74 4.09 14.49
CA ARG A 235 3.57 4.85 15.75
C ARG A 235 4.89 5.52 16.12
N ASP A 236 4.86 6.46 17.07
CA ASP A 236 6.08 6.95 17.69
C ASP A 236 6.79 5.80 18.43
N PRO A 237 8.07 5.49 18.14
CA PRO A 237 8.79 4.44 18.87
C PRO A 237 9.03 4.79 20.35
N ALA A 238 8.95 6.07 20.73
CA ALA A 238 9.15 6.52 22.11
C ALA A 238 7.95 6.19 23.01
N GLU A 239 6.73 6.17 22.47
CA GLU A 239 5.49 6.06 23.23
C GLU A 239 4.52 5.03 22.61
N LEU A 240 3.80 4.30 23.46
CA LEU A 240 2.79 3.32 23.05
C LEU A 240 1.47 3.68 23.75
N GLU A 241 0.79 4.69 23.20
CA GLU A 241 -0.51 5.17 23.71
C GLU A 241 -1.65 4.71 22.81
N ASP A 242 -1.60 5.13 21.54
CA ASP A 242 -2.49 4.68 20.49
C ASP A 242 -1.69 4.06 19.36
N VAL A 243 -2.29 3.09 18.67
CA VAL A 243 -1.69 2.49 17.48
C VAL A 243 -2.58 2.68 16.28
N PHE A 244 -1.93 2.99 15.17
CA PHE A 244 -2.58 3.09 13.88
C PHE A 244 -2.53 1.71 13.20
N THR A 245 -3.70 1.18 12.81
CA THR A 245 -3.84 -0.17 12.26
C THR A 245 -4.68 -0.16 10.99
N ALA A 246 -4.75 -1.30 10.30
CA ALA A 246 -5.61 -1.51 9.14
C ALA A 246 -6.93 -2.20 9.52
N GLY A 247 -8.03 -1.71 8.99
CA GLY A 247 -9.36 -2.31 8.99
C GLY A 247 -9.78 -2.76 7.59
N PRO A 248 -11.08 -3.06 7.38
CA PRO A 248 -11.54 -3.72 6.16
C PRO A 248 -11.37 -2.88 4.90
N GLY A 249 -11.23 -3.58 3.78
CA GLY A 249 -11.11 -2.97 2.46
C GLY A 249 -9.72 -2.41 2.14
N THR A 250 -8.74 -2.67 3.00
CA THR A 250 -7.33 -2.30 2.80
C THR A 250 -6.50 -3.50 2.34
N TYR A 251 -5.45 -3.25 1.57
CA TYR A 251 -4.49 -4.28 1.17
C TYR A 251 -3.74 -4.92 2.37
N VAL A 252 -3.70 -4.25 3.54
CA VAL A 252 -3.11 -4.81 4.77
C VAL A 252 -4.06 -5.77 5.47
N ASP A 253 -5.37 -5.51 5.46
CA ASP A 253 -6.36 -6.48 5.91
C ASP A 253 -6.33 -7.75 5.03
N GLU A 254 -6.30 -7.57 3.71
CA GLU A 254 -6.14 -8.68 2.76
C GLU A 254 -4.79 -9.41 2.91
N LEU A 255 -3.71 -8.71 3.25
CA LEU A 255 -2.42 -9.31 3.60
C LEU A 255 -2.56 -10.26 4.80
N ILE A 256 -3.20 -9.81 5.88
CA ILE A 256 -3.39 -10.63 7.09
C ILE A 256 -4.24 -11.86 6.76
N ASP A 257 -5.31 -11.69 5.99
CA ASP A 257 -6.19 -12.78 5.57
C ASP A 257 -5.44 -13.82 4.71
N LEU A 258 -4.74 -13.37 3.67
CA LEU A 258 -3.97 -14.22 2.76
C LEU A 258 -2.77 -14.87 3.43
N ALA A 259 -2.24 -14.29 4.50
CA ALA A 259 -1.19 -14.89 5.32
C ALA A 259 -1.73 -15.94 6.31
N GLY A 260 -3.05 -16.16 6.37
CA GLY A 260 -3.70 -17.12 7.25
C GLY A 260 -4.05 -16.60 8.65
N GLY A 261 -4.01 -15.28 8.85
CA GLY A 261 -4.43 -14.60 10.07
C GLY A 261 -5.90 -14.18 10.05
N ARG A 262 -6.40 -13.74 11.20
CA ARG A 262 -7.64 -12.98 11.34
C ARG A 262 -7.27 -11.57 11.82
N ASN A 263 -7.54 -10.54 11.03
CA ASN A 263 -7.30 -9.17 11.45
C ASN A 263 -8.16 -8.84 12.68
N LEU A 264 -7.53 -8.37 13.75
CA LEU A 264 -8.21 -8.02 14.99
C LEU A 264 -9.26 -6.92 14.79
N TYR A 265 -9.03 -6.03 13.82
CA TYR A 265 -9.91 -4.91 13.48
C TYR A 265 -10.53 -5.05 12.09
N GLY A 266 -10.57 -6.25 11.52
CA GLY A 266 -11.15 -6.49 10.19
C GLY A 266 -12.67 -6.28 10.10
N ASP A 267 -13.37 -6.22 11.24
CA ASP A 267 -14.82 -6.04 11.33
C ASP A 267 -15.23 -4.58 11.70
N THR A 268 -14.30 -3.61 11.66
CA THR A 268 -14.59 -2.19 11.99
C THR A 268 -15.07 -1.39 10.78
N ASP A 269 -15.73 -0.25 10.97
CA ASP A 269 -16.23 0.58 9.87
C ASP A 269 -15.17 1.49 9.22
N MET A 270 -13.96 1.52 9.77
CA MET A 270 -12.87 2.38 9.31
C MET A 270 -11.78 1.58 8.61
N ALA A 271 -11.36 2.03 7.43
CA ALA A 271 -10.23 1.42 6.70
C ALA A 271 -8.91 1.52 7.48
N TYR A 272 -8.70 2.63 8.21
CA TYR A 272 -7.49 2.83 8.99
C TYR A 272 -7.79 3.46 10.36
N PRO A 273 -8.23 2.66 11.34
CA PRO A 273 -8.56 3.18 12.67
C PRO A 273 -7.30 3.46 13.49
N THR A 274 -7.39 4.47 14.35
CA THR A 274 -6.52 4.62 15.52
C THR A 274 -7.18 3.90 16.69
N VAL A 275 -6.46 2.99 17.34
CA VAL A 275 -7.01 2.14 18.40
C VAL A 275 -6.22 2.29 19.70
N SER A 276 -6.95 2.36 20.80
CA SER A 276 -6.38 2.48 22.14
C SER A 276 -5.84 1.16 22.66
N MET A 277 -4.90 1.22 23.61
CA MET A 277 -4.37 0.01 24.25
C MET A 277 -5.44 -0.79 25.03
N GLU A 278 -6.47 -0.15 25.57
CA GLU A 278 -7.60 -0.85 26.19
C GLU A 278 -8.37 -1.72 25.18
N SER A 279 -8.59 -1.19 23.98
CA SER A 279 -9.19 -1.94 22.87
C SER A 279 -8.31 -3.12 22.48
N VAL A 280 -7.00 -2.94 22.39
CA VAL A 280 -6.04 -4.01 22.07
C VAL A 280 -6.05 -5.12 23.13
N LEU A 281 -6.04 -4.77 24.42
CA LEU A 281 -6.10 -5.72 25.53
C LEU A 281 -7.41 -6.53 25.49
N THR A 282 -8.54 -5.87 25.26
CA THR A 282 -9.86 -6.50 25.12
C THR A 282 -9.92 -7.40 23.88
N GLY A 283 -9.27 -6.97 22.80
CA GLY A 283 -9.13 -7.71 21.56
C GLY A 283 -8.26 -8.96 21.66
N ARG A 284 -7.42 -9.09 22.70
CA ARG A 284 -6.60 -10.28 23.01
C ARG A 284 -5.90 -10.86 21.76
N PRO A 285 -5.00 -10.10 21.09
CA PRO A 285 -4.28 -10.60 19.91
C PRO A 285 -3.41 -11.81 20.26
N ASP A 286 -3.38 -12.79 19.35
CA ASP A 286 -2.47 -13.95 19.39
C ASP A 286 -1.09 -13.61 18.82
N VAL A 287 -1.05 -12.63 17.90
CA VAL A 287 0.17 -12.11 17.28
C VAL A 287 0.08 -10.60 17.17
N ILE A 288 1.18 -9.92 17.48
CA ILE A 288 1.35 -8.49 17.21
C ILE A 288 2.51 -8.33 16.22
N ILE A 289 2.27 -7.60 15.13
CA ILE A 289 3.27 -7.25 14.13
C ILE A 289 3.32 -5.73 14.07
N GLU A 290 4.40 -5.12 14.55
CA GLU A 290 4.60 -3.68 14.43
C GLU A 290 5.47 -3.37 13.22
N LEU A 291 4.88 -2.73 12.22
CA LEU A 291 5.62 -2.14 11.11
C LEU A 291 6.20 -0.80 11.58
N MET A 292 7.50 -0.65 11.37
CA MET A 292 8.28 0.55 11.67
C MET A 292 9.02 0.98 10.40
N PRO A 293 8.28 1.50 9.39
CA PRO A 293 8.89 1.94 8.14
C PRO A 293 9.96 3.00 8.40
N GLU A 294 11.05 2.95 7.62
CA GLU A 294 12.19 3.88 7.71
C GLU A 294 12.95 3.90 9.06
N VAL A 295 12.61 3.01 10.00
CA VAL A 295 13.33 2.88 11.27
C VAL A 295 14.29 1.70 11.19
N HIS A 296 15.57 1.97 11.43
CA HIS A 296 16.55 0.91 11.64
C HIS A 296 16.41 0.32 13.05
N LEU A 297 15.83 -0.87 13.14
CA LEU A 297 15.53 -1.52 14.41
C LEU A 297 16.75 -2.19 15.05
N THR A 298 17.47 -1.43 15.88
CA THR A 298 18.53 -1.97 16.76
C THR A 298 17.95 -2.91 17.83
N ASP A 299 18.78 -3.82 18.35
CA ASP A 299 18.36 -4.70 19.46
C ASP A 299 17.89 -3.91 20.69
N ALA A 300 18.55 -2.77 21.00
CA ALA A 300 18.16 -1.90 22.10
C ALA A 300 16.76 -1.31 21.89
N LEU A 301 16.46 -0.85 20.67
CA LEU A 301 15.14 -0.32 20.33
C LEU A 301 14.05 -1.41 20.38
N ARG A 302 14.34 -2.61 19.86
CA ARG A 302 13.42 -3.76 19.96
C ARG A 302 13.11 -4.12 21.42
N GLN A 303 14.10 -4.09 22.31
CA GLN A 303 13.89 -4.34 23.74
C GLN A 303 13.09 -3.22 24.41
N GLN A 304 13.35 -1.95 24.06
CA GLN A 304 12.54 -0.83 24.54
C GLN A 304 11.07 -0.98 24.14
N MET A 305 10.81 -1.30 22.87
CA MET A 305 9.45 -1.47 22.36
C MET A 305 8.74 -2.68 22.98
N LEU A 306 9.46 -3.77 23.22
CA LEU A 306 8.92 -4.91 23.97
C LEU A 306 8.55 -4.53 25.41
N GLU A 307 9.38 -3.70 26.07
CA GLU A 307 9.08 -3.22 27.41
C GLU A 307 7.84 -2.32 27.44
N GLN A 308 7.59 -1.54 26.40
CA GLN A 308 6.33 -0.79 26.25
C GLN A 308 5.13 -1.75 26.24
N TRP A 309 5.17 -2.82 25.44
CA TRP A 309 4.11 -3.85 25.44
C TRP A 309 3.92 -4.54 26.79
N ARG A 310 5.00 -4.77 27.53
CA ARG A 310 4.91 -5.33 28.90
C ARG A 310 4.19 -4.40 29.87
N ARG A 311 4.32 -3.08 29.70
CA ARG A 311 3.64 -2.08 30.54
C ARG A 311 2.15 -1.96 30.23
N VAL A 312 1.77 -2.15 28.97
CA VAL A 312 0.37 -2.11 28.53
C VAL A 312 -0.45 -3.19 29.26
N GLY A 313 0.02 -4.44 29.26
CA GLY A 313 -0.62 -5.52 30.00
C GLY A 313 -0.54 -6.87 29.29
N PRO A 314 -1.11 -7.91 29.91
CA PRO A 314 -1.01 -9.27 29.39
C PRO A 314 -1.89 -9.47 28.14
N THR A 315 -1.27 -9.90 27.04
CA THR A 315 -1.95 -10.42 25.84
C THR A 315 -1.46 -11.84 25.53
N PRO A 316 -2.25 -12.66 24.80
CA PRO A 316 -1.76 -13.95 24.31
C PRO A 316 -0.47 -13.82 23.48
N ALA A 317 -0.36 -12.76 22.66
CA ALA A 317 0.86 -12.46 21.92
C ALA A 317 2.08 -12.25 22.84
N LEU A 318 1.95 -11.43 23.89
CA LEU A 318 3.04 -11.18 24.84
C LEU A 318 3.41 -12.44 25.62
N ALA A 319 2.41 -13.19 26.11
CA ALA A 319 2.63 -14.42 26.88
C ALA A 319 3.37 -15.50 26.09
N ASN A 320 3.08 -15.61 24.79
CA ASN A 320 3.69 -16.60 23.90
C ASN A 320 4.91 -16.07 23.14
N GLY A 321 5.37 -14.84 23.41
CA GLY A 321 6.51 -14.23 22.73
C GLY A 321 6.29 -13.96 21.24
N ARG A 322 5.04 -13.75 20.81
CA ARG A 322 4.64 -13.53 19.41
C ARG A 322 4.41 -12.04 19.11
N ILE A 323 5.39 -11.22 19.49
CA ILE A 323 5.46 -9.80 19.15
C ILE A 323 6.64 -9.62 18.21
N TYR A 324 6.37 -9.19 16.98
CA TYR A 324 7.34 -9.04 15.93
C TYR A 324 7.46 -7.57 15.55
N PHE A 325 8.68 -7.05 15.55
CA PHE A 325 8.98 -5.70 15.09
C PHE A 325 9.62 -5.80 13.71
N VAL A 326 9.10 -5.05 12.75
CA VAL A 326 9.49 -5.12 11.35
C VAL A 326 9.95 -3.74 10.90
N GLY A 327 11.25 -3.60 10.65
CA GLY A 327 11.88 -2.33 10.27
C GLY A 327 12.08 -2.22 8.75
N ASP A 328 13.19 -1.57 8.37
CA ASP A 328 13.61 -1.36 6.98
C ASP A 328 13.79 -2.66 6.16
N GLU A 329 13.98 -3.80 6.82
CA GLU A 329 14.11 -5.13 6.23
C GLU A 329 12.93 -5.59 5.36
N LEU A 330 11.71 -5.13 5.67
CA LEU A 330 10.47 -5.44 4.95
C LEU A 330 9.77 -4.14 4.55
N ASN A 331 10.55 -3.18 4.03
CA ASN A 331 10.05 -1.89 3.58
C ASN A 331 8.95 -2.00 2.49
N ASN A 332 8.72 -3.18 1.87
CA ASN A 332 7.55 -3.43 1.02
C ASN A 332 6.22 -3.56 1.76
N ALA A 333 6.19 -3.76 3.07
CA ALA A 333 4.94 -4.09 3.75
C ALA A 333 3.84 -3.03 3.54
N LEU A 334 4.23 -1.79 3.22
CA LEU A 334 3.33 -0.68 2.91
C LEU A 334 3.35 -0.27 1.43
N ILE A 335 3.94 -1.10 0.56
CA ILE A 335 4.12 -0.87 -0.88
C ILE A 335 3.45 -2.01 -1.68
N PRO A 336 2.13 -1.95 -1.92
CA PRO A 336 1.37 -2.95 -2.67
C PRO A 336 1.78 -2.97 -4.14
N SER A 337 2.73 -3.85 -4.46
CA SER A 337 3.50 -3.92 -5.71
C SER A 337 3.59 -5.36 -6.24
N PRO A 338 4.13 -5.62 -7.43
CA PRO A 338 4.28 -6.99 -7.94
C PRO A 338 5.07 -7.94 -7.04
N ARG A 339 5.91 -7.43 -6.13
CA ARG A 339 6.64 -8.22 -5.12
C ARG A 339 5.86 -8.45 -3.83
N TYR A 340 4.62 -7.97 -3.72
CA TYR A 340 3.82 -8.12 -2.50
C TYR A 340 3.57 -9.58 -2.07
N PRO A 341 3.54 -10.59 -2.97
CA PRO A 341 3.48 -11.97 -2.51
C PRO A 341 4.67 -12.39 -1.63
N ASP A 342 5.85 -11.76 -1.76
CA ASP A 342 6.98 -11.97 -0.83
C ASP A 342 6.65 -11.50 0.59
N VAL A 343 5.90 -10.39 0.72
CA VAL A 343 5.43 -9.87 2.01
C VAL A 343 4.44 -10.86 2.62
N ILE A 344 3.48 -11.33 1.83
CA ILE A 344 2.47 -12.29 2.30
C ILE A 344 3.14 -13.56 2.83
N GLU A 345 4.09 -14.13 2.09
CA GLU A 345 4.85 -15.30 2.56
C GLU A 345 5.67 -15.01 3.82
N ALA A 346 6.29 -13.83 3.92
CA ALA A 346 7.04 -13.42 5.10
C ALA A 346 6.15 -13.31 6.34
N ILE A 347 4.97 -12.71 6.21
CA ILE A 347 3.98 -12.64 7.30
C ILE A 347 3.42 -14.02 7.61
N ALA A 348 3.12 -14.86 6.62
CA ALA A 348 2.64 -16.21 6.83
C ALA A 348 3.62 -17.04 7.68
N LYS A 349 4.94 -16.91 7.45
CA LYS A 349 5.98 -17.55 8.27
C LYS A 349 5.97 -17.10 9.74
N LEU A 350 5.59 -15.85 10.03
CA LEU A 350 5.43 -15.35 11.41
C LEU A 350 4.18 -15.91 12.09
N LEU A 351 3.10 -16.08 11.31
CA LEU A 351 1.83 -16.61 11.78
C LEU A 351 1.87 -18.14 11.96
N HIS A 352 2.71 -18.81 11.19
CA HIS A 352 2.76 -20.26 11.03
C HIS A 352 4.20 -20.80 11.13
N PRO A 353 4.70 -21.17 12.33
CA PRO A 353 6.09 -21.62 12.53
C PRO A 353 6.51 -22.85 11.71
N ASP A 354 5.55 -23.70 11.38
CA ASP A 354 5.57 -24.91 10.55
C ASP A 354 5.42 -24.61 9.05
N TRP A 355 5.34 -23.34 8.64
CA TRP A 355 5.15 -22.93 7.24
C TRP A 355 6.08 -23.67 6.29
N ASP A 356 7.39 -23.69 6.58
CA ASP A 356 8.42 -24.31 5.73
C ASP A 356 8.32 -25.85 5.67
N SER A 357 7.59 -26.50 6.59
CA SER A 357 7.39 -27.97 6.62
C SER A 357 6.10 -28.45 5.95
N VAL A 358 5.26 -27.53 5.48
CA VAL A 358 4.05 -27.89 4.72
C VAL A 358 4.41 -28.10 3.26
N ASP A 359 4.45 -29.37 2.85
CA ASP A 359 4.55 -29.77 1.45
C ASP A 359 3.19 -29.56 0.78
N VAL A 360 3.17 -28.68 -0.21
CA VAL A 360 2.03 -28.53 -1.12
C VAL A 360 2.46 -29.21 -2.41
N ASN A 361 2.03 -30.45 -2.64
CA ASN A 361 2.29 -31.12 -3.90
C ASN A 361 1.73 -30.25 -5.04
N GLU A 362 2.60 -29.76 -5.93
CA GLU A 362 2.20 -28.91 -7.06
C GLU A 362 1.37 -29.68 -8.10
N ASP A 363 1.41 -31.01 -8.08
CA ASP A 363 0.83 -31.90 -9.09
C ASP A 363 -0.60 -32.41 -8.79
N GLU A 364 -1.15 -32.22 -7.59
CA GLU A 364 -2.48 -32.75 -7.24
C GLU A 364 -3.67 -31.83 -7.63
N ALA A 365 -3.39 -30.75 -8.38
CA ALA A 365 -4.37 -29.71 -8.71
C ALA A 365 -4.70 -29.60 -10.22
N ALA A 366 -4.52 -30.66 -11.00
CA ALA A 366 -5.24 -30.77 -12.27
C ALA A 366 -6.72 -31.04 -11.96
N GLU A 367 -7.60 -30.12 -12.36
CA GLU A 367 -9.05 -30.17 -12.16
C GLU A 367 -9.64 -31.57 -12.46
N PRO A 368 -10.71 -32.00 -11.75
CA PRO A 368 -11.47 -33.13 -12.21
C PRO A 368 -12.10 -32.75 -13.56
N GLY A 369 -11.58 -33.34 -14.64
CA GLY A 369 -12.15 -33.22 -15.99
C GLY A 369 -13.64 -33.58 -15.98
N PRO A 370 -14.42 -33.08 -16.95
CA PRO A 370 -15.87 -33.25 -16.94
C PRO A 370 -16.19 -34.75 -16.98
N SER A 371 -17.00 -35.19 -16.01
CA SER A 371 -17.54 -36.54 -15.98
C SER A 371 -18.25 -36.83 -17.31
N GLU A 372 -17.71 -37.74 -18.10
CA GLU A 372 -18.43 -38.34 -19.22
C GLU A 372 -19.64 -39.07 -18.65
N SER A 373 -20.81 -38.43 -18.76
CA SER A 373 -22.09 -39.10 -18.57
C SER A 373 -22.26 -40.11 -19.71
N SER A 374 -22.00 -41.36 -19.36
CA SER A 374 -22.44 -42.58 -20.01
C SER A 374 -23.69 -42.39 -20.88
N VAL A 375 -23.47 -42.37 -22.19
CA VAL A 375 -24.45 -42.84 -23.17
C VAL A 375 -24.50 -44.36 -23.05
N ALA A 376 -25.59 -44.89 -22.51
CA ALA A 376 -25.97 -46.28 -22.71
C ALA A 376 -27.47 -46.33 -22.97
N GLY A 377 -27.82 -46.48 -24.25
CA GLY A 377 -29.09 -47.06 -24.64
C GLY A 377 -29.08 -48.56 -24.37
N GLY A 378 -30.27 -49.11 -24.11
CA GLY A 378 -30.52 -50.52 -23.84
C GLY A 378 -31.86 -50.69 -23.17
#